data_AF-A0A9E0YS05-F1
#
_entry.id   AF-A0A9E0YS05-F1
#
_cell.length_a   1.000
_cell.length_b   1.000
_cell.length_c   1.000
_cell.angle_alpha   90.00
_cell.angle_beta   90.00
_cell.angle_gamma   90.00
#
_symmetry.space_group_name_H-M   'P 1'
#
loop_
_entity.id
_entity.type
_entity.pdbx_description
1 polymer ?
#
loop_
_entity_poly.entity_id
_entity_poly.type
_entity_poly.pdbx_seq_one_letter_code
_entity_poly.pdbx_strand_id
1 'polypeptide(L)'
;MRTNGILRVIARFLIPLIMLFGLYIQFHGEYSPGGGFQAGVVFAAAWILFALIYGLDAALEVIPERAQFVLACLGVLLYCFVGLLGVVLGGRFLDFYPLLDSPHAAQQTGIVAVEFGVGVTVATCAMLFFTFFARRKREIDAAETGEDD
;
A
#
# COMPACT_ATOMS: atom_id res chain seq x y z
N MET A 1 -19.54 -13.44 -8.67
CA MET A 1 -20.56 -12.39 -8.40
C MET A 1 -20.96 -11.70 -9.71
N ARG A 2 -21.81 -12.34 -10.51
CA ARG A 2 -22.31 -11.74 -11.76
C ARG A 2 -23.36 -10.68 -11.40
N THR A 3 -23.14 -9.44 -11.84
CA THR A 3 -24.15 -8.35 -11.96
C THR A 3 -24.92 -7.93 -10.70
N ASN A 4 -24.25 -7.46 -9.65
CA ASN A 4 -24.94 -6.69 -8.60
C ASN A 4 -24.63 -5.18 -8.79
N GLY A 5 -25.51 -4.49 -9.52
CA GLY A 5 -25.32 -3.08 -9.88
C GLY A 5 -25.21 -2.15 -8.67
N ILE A 6 -25.92 -2.48 -7.59
CA ILE A 6 -25.89 -1.73 -6.33
C ILE A 6 -24.47 -1.73 -5.75
N LEU A 7 -23.83 -2.90 -5.66
CA LEU A 7 -22.46 -3.03 -5.14
C LEU A 7 -21.45 -2.22 -5.96
N ARG A 8 -21.60 -2.18 -7.30
CA ARG A 8 -20.72 -1.35 -8.16
C ARG A 8 -20.92 0.14 -7.93
N VAL A 9 -22.17 0.60 -7.77
CA VAL A 9 -22.46 2.02 -7.51
C VAL A 9 -21.89 2.43 -6.15
N ILE A 10 -22.11 1.62 -5.11
CA ILE A 10 -21.58 1.89 -3.76
C ILE A 10 -20.05 1.88 -3.78
N ALA A 11 -19.42 0.87 -4.37
CA ALA A 11 -17.96 0.75 -4.42
C ALA A 11 -17.31 1.93 -5.16
N ARG A 12 -17.92 2.43 -6.24
CA ARG A 12 -17.42 3.59 -6.99
C ARG A 12 -17.34 4.86 -6.14
N PHE A 13 -18.22 5.01 -5.15
CA PHE A 13 -18.18 6.11 -4.20
C PHE A 13 -17.28 5.82 -3.00
N LEU A 14 -17.32 4.59 -2.49
CA LEU A 14 -16.61 4.20 -1.28
C LEU A 14 -15.10 4.11 -1.47
N ILE A 15 -14.63 3.61 -2.63
CA ILE A 15 -13.18 3.46 -2.90
C ILE A 15 -12.45 4.80 -2.78
N PRO A 16 -12.85 5.90 -3.46
CA PRO A 16 -12.23 7.21 -3.28
C PRO A 16 -12.25 7.70 -1.82
N LEU A 17 -13.33 7.42 -1.07
CA LEU A 17 -13.45 7.81 0.33
C LEU A 17 -12.47 7.04 1.22
N ILE A 18 -12.31 5.72 1.00
CA ILE A 18 -11.32 4.89 1.69
C ILE A 18 -9.90 5.38 1.37
N MET A 19 -9.62 5.69 0.11
CA MET A 19 -8.32 6.24 -0.31
C MET A 19 -8.02 7.59 0.38
N LEU A 20 -9.01 8.49 0.43
CA LEU A 20 -8.89 9.77 1.13
C LEU A 20 -8.64 9.58 2.63
N PHE A 21 -9.32 8.62 3.25
CA PHE A 21 -9.11 8.27 4.65
C PHE A 21 -7.72 7.67 4.90
N GLY A 22 -7.21 6.85 3.97
CA GLY A 22 -5.83 6.37 4.01
C GLY A 22 -4.80 7.50 3.96
N LEU A 23 -5.03 8.52 3.10
CA LEU A 23 -4.19 9.72 3.06
C LEU A 23 -4.27 10.52 4.36
N TYR A 24 -5.46 10.64 4.96
CA TYR A 24 -5.61 11.27 6.27
C TYR A 24 -4.76 10.56 7.33
N ILE A 25 -4.84 9.23 7.44
CA ILE A 25 -4.04 8.43 8.37
C ILE A 25 -2.53 8.59 8.11
N GLN A 26 -2.13 8.64 6.84
CA GLN A 26 -0.72 8.79 6.44
C GLN A 26 -0.13 10.13 6.90
N PHE A 27 -0.87 11.22 6.74
CA PHE A 27 -0.35 12.56 7.07
C PHE A 27 -0.60 12.98 8.53
N HIS A 28 -1.48 12.30 9.27
CA HIS A 28 -1.79 12.61 10.67
C HIS A 28 -1.29 11.56 11.67
N GLY A 29 -0.37 10.69 11.24
CA GLY A 29 0.25 9.68 12.10
C GLY A 29 1.07 10.26 13.26
N GLU A 30 1.53 11.51 13.14
CA GLU A 30 2.28 12.20 14.19
C GLU A 30 1.39 12.76 15.33
N TYR A 31 0.10 13.05 15.05
CA TYR A 31 -0.83 13.66 16.01
C TYR A 31 -1.88 12.70 16.57
N SER A 32 -2.09 11.56 15.93
CA SER A 32 -3.14 10.59 16.26
C SER A 32 -2.65 9.15 16.04
N PRO A 33 -3.30 8.14 16.64
CA PRO A 33 -3.00 6.74 16.32
C PRO A 33 -3.13 6.51 14.81
N GLY A 34 -2.01 6.22 14.14
CA GLY A 34 -1.94 6.31 12.70
C GLY A 34 -0.59 5.87 12.11
N GLY A 35 -0.27 6.43 10.95
CA GLY A 35 1.03 6.29 10.29
C GLY A 35 1.02 5.36 9.08
N GLY A 36 2.21 5.21 8.50
CA GLY A 36 2.42 4.52 7.22
C GLY A 36 1.84 3.11 7.15
N PHE A 37 2.07 2.29 8.16
CA PHE A 37 1.59 0.91 8.18
C PHE A 37 0.07 0.83 8.06
N GLN A 38 -0.65 1.59 8.89
CA GLN A 38 -2.12 1.56 8.93
C GLN A 38 -2.71 2.15 7.64
N ALA A 39 -2.14 3.25 7.15
CA ALA A 39 -2.51 3.82 5.87
C ALA A 39 -2.32 2.81 4.72
N GLY A 40 -1.20 2.09 4.71
CA GLY A 40 -0.91 1.04 3.73
C GLY A 40 -1.97 -0.07 3.72
N VAL A 41 -2.40 -0.54 4.89
CA VAL A 41 -3.49 -1.54 5.01
C VAL A 41 -4.81 -0.98 4.45
N VAL A 42 -5.14 0.28 4.74
CA VAL A 42 -6.36 0.93 4.22
C VAL A 42 -6.32 1.06 2.69
N PHE A 43 -5.17 1.43 2.10
CA PHE A 43 -4.98 1.46 0.66
C PHE A 43 -5.12 0.06 0.02
N ALA A 44 -4.53 -0.96 0.63
CA ALA A 44 -4.70 -2.34 0.18
C ALA A 44 -6.17 -2.77 0.24
N ALA A 45 -6.89 -2.44 1.30
CA ALA A 45 -8.31 -2.75 1.44
C ALA A 45 -9.16 -2.09 0.34
N ALA A 46 -8.87 -0.85 -0.04
CA ALA A 46 -9.53 -0.18 -1.15
C ALA A 46 -9.31 -0.90 -2.49
N TRP A 47 -8.07 -1.32 -2.75
CA TRP A 47 -7.73 -2.07 -3.97
C TRP A 47 -8.33 -3.49 -3.96
N ILE A 48 -8.33 -4.18 -2.82
CA ILE A 48 -8.96 -5.49 -2.66
C ILE A 48 -10.47 -5.39 -2.86
N LEU A 49 -11.12 -4.35 -2.31
CA LEU A 49 -12.54 -4.08 -2.57
C LEU A 49 -12.78 -3.90 -4.08
N PHE A 50 -11.91 -3.17 -4.77
CA PHE A 50 -11.99 -3.05 -6.23
C PHE A 50 -11.89 -4.42 -6.92
N ALA A 51 -10.92 -5.26 -6.54
CA ALA A 51 -10.75 -6.61 -7.08
C ALA A 51 -11.95 -7.53 -6.82
N LEU A 52 -12.59 -7.43 -5.65
CA LEU A 52 -13.78 -8.23 -5.31
C LEU A 52 -15.01 -7.82 -6.13
N ILE A 53 -15.13 -6.53 -6.49
CA ILE A 53 -16.30 -5.97 -7.17
C ILE A 53 -16.17 -6.07 -8.69
N TYR A 54 -14.99 -5.77 -9.23
CA TYR A 54 -14.71 -5.68 -10.66
C TYR A 54 -13.96 -6.90 -11.22
N GLY A 55 -13.43 -7.76 -10.34
CA GLY A 55 -12.63 -8.93 -10.72
C GLY A 55 -11.14 -8.70 -10.57
N LEU A 56 -10.39 -9.79 -10.37
CA LEU A 56 -8.94 -9.74 -10.20
C LEU A 56 -8.24 -9.19 -11.46
N ASP A 57 -8.72 -9.53 -12.65
CA ASP A 57 -8.10 -9.12 -13.92
C ASP A 57 -8.18 -7.59 -14.09
N ALA A 58 -9.35 -7.01 -13.82
CA ALA A 58 -9.53 -5.55 -13.81
C ALA A 58 -8.65 -4.86 -12.74
N ALA A 59 -8.47 -5.47 -11.56
CA ALA A 59 -7.61 -4.92 -10.52
C ALA A 59 -6.13 -4.94 -10.90
N LEU A 60 -5.69 -5.99 -11.59
CA LEU A 60 -4.34 -6.14 -12.11
C LEU A 60 -4.07 -5.22 -13.32
N GLU A 61 -5.10 -4.79 -14.06
CA GLU A 61 -4.96 -3.70 -15.03
C GLU A 61 -4.65 -2.35 -14.36
N VAL A 62 -5.21 -2.10 -13.16
CA VAL A 62 -4.96 -0.87 -12.39
C VAL A 62 -3.58 -0.90 -11.72
N ILE A 63 -3.26 -1.99 -11.01
CA ILE A 63 -1.94 -2.19 -10.39
C ILE A 63 -1.43 -3.59 -10.75
N PRO A 64 -0.60 -3.71 -11.80
CA PRO A 64 -0.04 -4.99 -12.20
C PRO A 64 0.79 -5.62 -11.08
N GLU A 65 0.81 -6.94 -11.01
CA GLU A 65 1.59 -7.70 -10.03
C GLU A 65 3.07 -7.28 -10.01
N ARG A 66 3.68 -7.08 -11.20
CA ARG A 66 5.05 -6.58 -11.30
C ARG A 66 5.21 -5.21 -10.64
N ALA A 67 4.24 -4.32 -10.80
CA ALA A 67 4.26 -3.03 -10.14
C ALA A 67 4.12 -3.17 -8.62
N GLN A 68 3.28 -4.10 -8.14
CA GLN A 68 3.17 -4.38 -6.70
C GLN A 68 4.52 -4.81 -6.12
N PHE A 69 5.23 -5.75 -6.76
CA PHE A 69 6.59 -6.15 -6.35
C PHE A 69 7.59 -4.99 -6.36
N VAL A 70 7.63 -4.22 -7.45
CA VAL A 70 8.56 -3.09 -7.58
C VAL A 70 8.29 -2.05 -6.49
N LEU A 71 7.03 -1.69 -6.26
CA LEU A 71 6.64 -0.74 -5.22
C LEU A 71 6.96 -1.26 -3.82
N ALA A 72 6.79 -2.55 -3.55
CA ALA A 72 7.19 -3.15 -2.27
C ALA A 72 8.70 -2.96 -2.01
N CYS A 73 9.53 -3.24 -3.02
CA CYS A 73 10.97 -3.01 -2.92
C CYS A 73 11.32 -1.52 -2.80
N LEU A 74 10.69 -0.65 -3.59
CA LEU A 74 10.92 0.80 -3.55
C LEU A 74 10.56 1.40 -2.19
N GLY A 75 9.50 0.93 -1.54
CA GLY A 75 9.12 1.39 -0.21
C GLY A 75 10.19 1.07 0.85
N VAL A 76 10.74 -0.16 0.83
CA VAL A 76 11.85 -0.56 1.71
C VAL A 76 13.13 0.22 1.36
N LEU A 77 13.42 0.42 0.08
CA LEU A 77 14.58 1.21 -0.35
C LEU A 77 14.46 2.67 0.11
N LEU A 78 13.27 3.26 0.08
CA LEU A 78 13.05 4.61 0.60
C LEU A 78 13.33 4.68 2.10
N TYR A 79 12.83 3.71 2.88
CA TYR A 79 13.14 3.60 4.31
C TYR A 79 14.65 3.55 4.56
N CYS A 80 15.36 2.66 3.87
CA CYS A 80 16.80 2.52 4.00
C CYS A 80 17.55 3.78 3.56
N PHE A 81 17.11 4.40 2.46
CA PHE A 81 17.70 5.62 1.93
C PHE A 81 17.61 6.78 2.93
N VAL A 82 16.41 7.05 3.46
CA VAL A 82 16.22 8.12 4.46
C VAL A 82 17.04 7.83 5.72
N GLY A 83 17.08 6.58 6.19
CA GLY A 83 17.89 6.20 7.34
C GLY A 83 19.39 6.36 7.11
N LEU A 84 19.89 6.06 5.90
CA LEU A 84 21.29 6.22 5.52
C LEU A 84 21.69 7.69 5.30
N LEU A 85 20.77 8.55 4.86
CA LEU A 85 21.03 9.98 4.74
C LEU A 85 21.47 10.59 6.07
N GLY A 86 20.84 10.20 7.19
CA GLY A 86 21.26 10.62 8.52
C GLY A 86 22.72 10.27 8.82
N VAL A 87 23.18 9.07 8.42
CA VAL A 87 24.57 8.62 8.58
C VAL A 87 25.53 9.41 7.70
N VAL A 88 25.18 9.62 6.43
CA VAL A 88 26.01 10.38 5.47
C VAL A 88 26.22 11.83 5.94
N LEU A 89 25.24 12.39 6.64
CA LEU A 89 25.28 13.74 7.20
C LEU A 89 25.91 13.82 8.60
N GLY A 90 26.51 12.72 9.09
CA GLY A 90 27.24 12.67 10.36
C GLY A 90 26.40 12.30 11.60
N GLY A 91 25.12 11.96 11.41
CA GLY A 91 24.24 11.43 12.45
C GLY A 91 24.25 9.91 12.53
N ARG A 92 23.27 9.35 13.25
CA ARG A 92 23.02 7.89 13.32
C ARG A 92 22.03 7.45 12.24
N PHE A 93 21.87 6.13 12.07
CA PHE A 93 20.81 5.59 11.21
C PHE A 93 19.44 6.04 11.75
N LEU A 94 18.59 6.58 10.87
CA LEU A 94 17.30 7.23 11.19
C LEU A 94 17.42 8.46 12.11
N ASP A 95 18.60 9.08 12.14
CA ASP A 95 18.75 10.40 12.74
C ASP A 95 18.30 11.46 11.74
N PHE A 96 17.17 12.11 12.05
CA PHE A 96 16.57 13.08 11.15
C PHE A 96 17.08 14.50 11.35
N TYR A 97 17.69 14.82 12.51
CA TYR A 97 18.15 16.17 12.82
C TYR A 97 19.13 16.76 11.78
N PRO A 98 20.05 15.98 11.18
CA PRO A 98 20.96 16.51 10.18
C PRO A 98 20.31 16.84 8.82
N LEU A 99 19.06 16.45 8.57
CA LEU A 99 18.42 16.60 7.25
C LEU A 99 18.02 18.05 6.93
N LEU A 100 17.64 18.85 7.94
CA LEU A 100 17.17 20.22 7.78
C LEU A 100 17.65 21.09 8.95
N ASP A 101 17.80 22.39 8.70
CA ASP A 101 18.28 23.36 9.70
C ASP A 101 17.34 23.51 10.91
N SER A 102 16.03 23.32 10.70
CA SER A 102 15.02 23.36 11.75
C SER A 102 14.84 21.96 12.35
N PRO A 103 15.18 21.72 13.64
CA PRO A 103 15.10 20.40 14.25
C PRO A 103 13.69 19.79 14.19
N HIS A 104 12.66 20.61 14.37
CA HIS A 104 11.27 20.16 14.31
C HIS A 104 10.89 19.74 12.89
N ALA A 105 11.21 20.57 11.89
CA ALA A 105 10.89 20.26 10.49
C ALA A 105 11.66 19.03 9.99
N ALA A 106 12.92 18.86 10.43
CA ALA A 106 13.75 17.71 10.11
C ALA A 106 13.12 16.40 10.60
N GLN A 107 12.71 16.39 11.88
CA GLN A 107 12.04 15.24 12.50
C GLN A 107 10.74 14.87 11.77
N GLN A 108 9.85 15.84 11.53
CA GLN A 108 8.56 15.60 10.87
C GLN A 108 8.74 15.08 9.45
N THR A 109 9.62 15.71 8.67
CA THR A 109 9.87 15.32 7.28
C THR A 109 10.48 13.92 7.21
N GLY A 110 11.44 13.62 8.09
CA GLY A 110 12.08 12.30 8.16
C GLY A 110 11.10 11.19 8.51
N ILE A 111 10.26 11.41 9.54
CA ILE A 111 9.22 10.46 9.95
C ILE A 111 8.21 10.24 8.80
N VAL A 112 7.67 11.31 8.20
CA VAL A 112 6.69 11.20 7.11
C VAL A 112 7.29 10.45 5.91
N ALA A 113 8.55 10.70 5.55
CA ALA A 113 9.20 10.01 4.44
C ALA A 113 9.41 8.50 4.72
N VAL A 114 9.85 8.16 5.93
CA VAL A 114 10.00 6.78 6.39
C VAL A 114 8.66 6.06 6.41
N GLU A 115 7.64 6.68 6.99
CA GLU A 115 6.30 6.13 7.05
C GLU A 115 5.68 5.96 5.67
N PHE A 116 5.91 6.89 4.74
CA PHE A 116 5.45 6.73 3.36
C PHE A 116 6.06 5.49 2.71
N GLY A 117 7.37 5.25 2.88
CA GLY A 117 8.03 4.04 2.39
C GLY A 117 7.45 2.76 3.00
N VAL A 118 7.21 2.76 4.32
CA VAL A 118 6.56 1.66 5.03
C VAL A 118 5.13 1.44 4.50
N GLY A 119 4.35 2.50 4.31
CA GLY A 119 2.97 2.41 3.83
C GLY A 119 2.85 1.86 2.43
N VAL A 120 3.72 2.28 1.50
CA VAL A 120 3.80 1.71 0.15
C VAL A 120 4.13 0.22 0.20
N THR A 121 5.11 -0.17 1.03
CA THR A 121 5.51 -1.57 1.21
C THR A 121 4.36 -2.41 1.74
N VAL A 122 3.71 -1.95 2.81
CA VAL A 122 2.60 -2.67 3.45
C VAL A 122 1.41 -2.80 2.50
N ALA A 123 1.05 -1.73 1.80
CA ALA A 123 -0.04 -1.75 0.83
C ALA A 123 0.18 -2.80 -0.25
N THR A 124 1.36 -2.78 -0.86
CA THR A 124 1.69 -3.65 -2.00
C THR A 124 1.93 -5.10 -1.58
N CYS A 125 2.52 -5.35 -0.40
CA CYS A 125 2.61 -6.69 0.17
C CYS A 125 1.21 -7.29 0.44
N ALA A 126 0.28 -6.52 1.01
CA ALA A 126 -1.09 -6.99 1.22
C ALA A 126 -1.84 -7.27 -0.09
N MET A 127 -1.65 -6.44 -1.12
CA MET A 127 -2.18 -6.69 -2.48
C MET A 127 -1.58 -7.96 -3.10
N LEU A 128 -0.27 -8.19 -2.94
CA LEU A 128 0.41 -9.40 -3.42
C LEU A 128 -0.12 -10.65 -2.74
N PHE A 129 -0.26 -10.63 -1.41
CA PHE A 129 -0.88 -11.75 -0.68
C PHE A 129 -2.26 -12.05 -1.23
N PHE A 130 -3.12 -11.04 -1.37
CA PHE A 130 -4.46 -11.23 -1.94
C PHE A 130 -4.40 -11.80 -3.37
N THR A 131 -3.52 -11.28 -4.21
CA THR A 131 -3.34 -11.73 -5.60
C THR A 131 -2.94 -13.20 -5.66
N PHE A 132 -2.00 -13.66 -4.82
CA PHE A 132 -1.59 -15.05 -4.78
C PHE A 132 -2.68 -15.98 -4.28
N PHE A 133 -3.39 -15.61 -3.21
CA PHE A 133 -4.52 -16.41 -2.74
C PHE A 133 -5.65 -16.48 -3.77
N ALA A 134 -5.97 -15.36 -4.43
CA ALA A 134 -7.02 -15.31 -5.44
C ALA A 134 -6.67 -16.15 -6.68
N ARG A 135 -5.42 -16.13 -7.13
CA ARG A 135 -4.95 -17.00 -8.23
C ARG A 135 -4.94 -18.47 -7.85
N ARG A 136 -4.40 -18.80 -6.67
CA ARG A 136 -4.37 -20.18 -6.19
C ARG A 136 -5.76 -20.79 -6.11
N LYS A 137 -6.75 -19.99 -5.68
CA LYS A 137 -8.15 -20.41 -5.68
C LYS A 137 -8.65 -20.71 -7.10
N ARG A 138 -8.37 -19.84 -8.08
CA ARG A 138 -8.76 -20.07 -9.49
C ARG A 138 -8.14 -21.35 -10.06
N GLU A 139 -6.88 -21.64 -9.75
CA GLU A 139 -6.21 -22.88 -10.18
C GLU A 139 -6.87 -24.13 -9.60
N ILE A 140 -7.22 -24.10 -8.30
CA ILE A 140 -7.91 -25.22 -7.65
C ILE A 140 -9.30 -25.42 -8.26
N ASP A 141 -10.06 -24.33 -8.39
CA ASP A 141 -11.42 -24.37 -8.95
C ASP A 141 -11.39 -24.93 -10.41
N ALA A 142 -10.36 -24.60 -11.20
CA ALA A 142 -10.19 -25.10 -12.58
C ALA A 142 -9.82 -26.60 -12.64
N ALA A 143 -8.95 -27.06 -11.74
CA ALA A 143 -8.57 -28.47 -11.65
C ALA A 143 -9.74 -29.38 -11.24
N GLU A 144 -10.68 -28.86 -10.44
CA GLU A 144 -11.90 -29.58 -10.04
C GLU A 144 -12.95 -29.66 -11.17
N THR A 145 -13.00 -28.68 -12.07
CA THR A 145 -13.97 -28.63 -13.17
C THR A 145 -13.55 -29.40 -14.43
N GLY A 146 -12.32 -29.91 -14.50
CA GLY A 146 -11.84 -30.74 -15.61
C GLY A 146 -11.73 -30.00 -16.95
N GLU A 147 -11.51 -28.68 -16.92
CA GLU A 147 -11.45 -27.80 -18.10
C GLU A 147 -10.07 -27.82 -18.81
N ASP A 148 -9.25 -28.83 -18.56
CA ASP A 148 -7.90 -29.04 -19.13
C ASP A 148 -7.91 -30.05 -20.31
N ASP A 149 -8.92 -29.97 -21.21
CA ASP A 149 -8.94 -30.65 -22.52
C ASP A 149 -8.98 -29.64 -23.69
#